data_AF-A0A0Q8PMS9-F1
#
_entry.id   AF-A0A0Q8PMS9-F1
#
_cell.length_a   1.000
_cell.length_b   1.000
_cell.length_c   1.000
_cell.angle_alpha   90.00
_cell.angle_beta   90.00
_cell.angle_gamma   90.00
#
_symmetry.space_group_name_H-M   'P 1'
#
loop_
_entity.id
_entity.type
_entity.pdbx_description
1 polymer ?
#
loop_
_entity_poly.entity_id
_entity_poly.type
_entity_poly.pdbx_seq_one_letter_code
_entity_poly.pdbx_strand_id
1 'polypeptide(L)'
;MTVHLLKDAILRSSTGVNEGRIRFNLANGYIAQKLLFRRDLERKPVSIRLFRLIWPMLNQRRLLMPLVQPKGIWCFYSSRLVSQLAEMIGDRACLEIAAGDGTLSRFLAKAGVNVTATDNYSWDDSIDFPSSVIRQDARTALREHRPQVVICSWPPAGNHFEQHVFSTASVELYIVISSTNELSTGNWASYRRQETFDLAMDERMSKLVLPPEVAHGVYVFRRRPSDNVVSKQP
;
A
#
# COMPACT_ATOMS: atom_id res chain seq x y z
N MET A 1 13.50 -14.20 -21.72
CA MET A 1 14.66 -14.84 -21.05
C MET A 1 15.49 -13.83 -20.23
N THR A 2 15.77 -12.64 -20.76
CA THR A 2 16.62 -11.60 -20.12
C THR A 2 16.05 -10.99 -18.84
N VAL A 3 14.73 -10.75 -18.77
CA VAL A 3 14.08 -10.15 -17.59
C VAL A 3 14.05 -11.11 -16.39
N HIS A 4 13.89 -12.41 -16.63
CA HIS A 4 13.92 -13.43 -15.56
C HIS A 4 15.32 -13.56 -14.96
N LEU A 5 16.36 -13.58 -15.80
CA LEU A 5 17.75 -13.59 -15.35
C LEU A 5 18.14 -12.31 -14.60
N LEU A 6 17.60 -11.15 -15.00
CA LEU A 6 17.79 -9.89 -14.29
C LEU A 6 17.08 -9.90 -12.93
N LYS A 7 15.83 -10.40 -12.87
CA LYS A 7 15.09 -10.58 -11.61
C LYS A 7 15.85 -11.52 -10.68
N ASP A 8 16.35 -12.65 -11.17
CA ASP A 8 17.13 -13.62 -10.40
C ASP A 8 18.49 -13.05 -9.94
N ALA A 9 19.16 -12.25 -10.76
CA ALA A 9 20.41 -11.59 -10.39
C ALA A 9 20.21 -10.52 -9.30
N ILE A 10 19.15 -9.72 -9.40
CA ILE A 10 18.74 -8.74 -8.37
C ILE A 10 18.31 -9.47 -7.09
N LEU A 11 17.59 -10.58 -7.23
CA LEU A 11 17.18 -11.44 -6.13
C LEU A 11 18.41 -12.02 -5.40
N ARG A 12 19.41 -12.51 -6.13
CA ARG A 12 20.66 -13.05 -5.55
C ARG A 12 21.52 -11.96 -4.90
N SER A 13 21.67 -10.80 -5.55
CA SER A 13 22.41 -9.66 -5.01
C SER A 13 21.78 -9.12 -3.71
N SER A 14 20.46 -9.01 -3.67
CA SER A 14 19.74 -8.52 -2.48
C SER A 14 19.68 -9.53 -1.33
N THR A 15 19.80 -10.82 -1.62
CA THR A 15 19.73 -11.91 -0.62
C THR A 15 21.08 -12.43 -0.15
N GLY A 16 22.16 -12.15 -0.88
CA GLY A 16 23.51 -12.67 -0.61
C GLY A 16 23.67 -14.17 -0.89
N VAL A 17 22.71 -14.78 -1.59
CA VAL A 17 22.73 -16.22 -1.92
C VAL A 17 23.39 -16.40 -3.29
N ASN A 18 24.59 -16.97 -3.31
CA ASN A 18 25.39 -17.12 -4.53
C ASN A 18 25.04 -18.38 -5.36
N GLU A 19 24.46 -19.42 -4.75
CA GLU A 19 24.02 -20.66 -5.43
C GLU A 19 22.72 -21.24 -4.83
N GLY A 20 21.90 -21.88 -5.69
CA GLY A 20 20.66 -22.58 -5.29
C GLY A 20 19.35 -21.77 -5.38
N ARG A 21 18.21 -22.42 -5.13
CA ARG A 21 16.90 -21.74 -5.04
C ARG A 21 16.83 -20.96 -3.73
N ILE A 22 16.57 -19.65 -3.82
CA ILE A 22 16.37 -18.78 -2.65
C ILE A 22 15.10 -19.25 -1.93
N ARG A 23 15.25 -19.66 -0.67
CA ARG A 23 14.15 -20.10 0.19
C ARG A 23 14.51 -19.93 1.66
N PHE A 24 13.50 -19.78 2.49
CA PHE A 24 13.67 -19.93 3.93
C PHE A 24 14.01 -21.38 4.29
N ASN A 25 14.75 -21.55 5.40
CA ASN A 25 14.75 -22.83 6.10
C ASN A 25 13.41 -23.04 6.82
N LEU A 26 13.13 -24.28 7.25
CA LEU A 26 11.83 -24.64 7.83
C LEU A 26 11.45 -23.78 9.05
N ALA A 27 12.40 -23.51 9.94
CA ALA A 27 12.14 -22.71 11.14
C ALA A 27 11.80 -21.25 10.80
N ASN A 28 12.60 -20.60 9.94
CA ASN A 28 12.35 -19.22 9.51
C ASN A 28 11.06 -19.12 8.69
N GLY A 29 10.80 -20.10 7.82
CA GLY A 29 9.56 -20.18 7.05
C GLY A 29 8.35 -20.30 7.96
N TYR A 30 8.42 -21.16 8.99
CA TYR A 30 7.35 -21.30 9.99
C TYR A 30 7.12 -20.02 10.78
N ILE A 31 8.19 -19.36 11.24
CA ILE A 31 8.09 -18.09 11.95
C ILE A 31 7.44 -17.02 11.07
N ALA A 32 7.94 -16.83 9.84
CA ALA A 32 7.38 -15.87 8.90
C ALA A 32 5.91 -16.16 8.58
N GLN A 33 5.57 -17.43 8.33
CA GLN A 33 4.20 -17.88 8.09
C GLN A 33 3.29 -17.53 9.26
N LYS A 34 3.69 -17.89 10.49
CA LYS A 34 2.90 -17.62 11.69
C LYS A 34 2.82 -16.15 12.04
N LEU A 35 3.81 -15.34 11.67
CA LEU A 35 3.84 -13.93 12.02
C LEU A 35 3.03 -13.07 11.04
N LEU A 36 3.15 -13.34 9.74
CA LEU A 36 2.73 -12.42 8.67
C LEU A 36 1.53 -12.92 7.85
N PHE A 37 1.29 -14.23 7.85
CA PHE A 37 0.31 -14.87 6.98
C PHE A 37 -0.75 -15.60 7.80
N ARG A 38 -1.95 -15.71 7.22
CA ARG A 38 -3.03 -16.56 7.73
C ARG A 38 -2.84 -17.98 7.23
N ARG A 39 -2.70 -18.13 5.92
CA ARG A 39 -2.47 -19.37 5.18
C ARG A 39 -1.80 -19.01 3.86
N ASP A 40 -0.85 -19.83 3.41
CA ASP A 40 -0.08 -19.59 2.19
C ASP A 40 0.42 -18.13 2.15
N LEU A 41 0.11 -17.37 1.10
CA LEU A 41 0.44 -15.94 0.99
C LEU A 41 -0.71 -15.00 1.35
N GLU A 42 -1.84 -15.51 1.88
CA GLU A 42 -2.91 -14.67 2.42
C GLU A 42 -2.41 -13.94 3.66
N ARG A 43 -2.15 -12.63 3.49
CA ARG A 43 -1.70 -11.76 4.57
C ARG A 43 -2.74 -11.64 5.67
N LYS A 44 -2.28 -11.45 6.91
CA LYS A 44 -3.12 -11.06 8.06
C LYS A 44 -2.63 -9.75 8.69
N PRO A 45 -3.48 -9.04 9.45
CA PRO A 45 -3.03 -7.91 10.24
C PRO A 45 -1.98 -8.37 11.28
N VAL A 46 -0.86 -7.65 11.34
CA VAL A 46 0.28 -8.05 12.17
C VAL A 46 0.24 -7.35 13.52
N SER A 47 0.26 -8.11 14.62
CA SER A 47 0.41 -7.52 15.95
C SER A 47 1.81 -6.92 16.11
N ILE A 48 1.89 -5.60 16.34
CA ILE A 48 3.18 -4.91 16.49
C ILE A 48 3.98 -5.43 17.70
N ARG A 49 3.30 -5.84 18.77
CA ARG A 49 3.94 -6.40 19.97
C ARG A 49 4.59 -7.74 19.64
N LEU A 50 3.83 -8.64 19.02
CA LEU A 50 4.33 -9.96 18.63
C LEU A 50 5.43 -9.84 17.58
N PHE A 51 5.27 -8.92 16.62
CA PHE A 51 6.27 -8.64 15.61
C PHE A 51 7.59 -8.21 16.25
N ARG A 52 7.59 -7.23 17.14
CA ARG A 52 8.83 -6.78 17.80
C ARG A 52 9.52 -7.87 18.62
N LEU A 53 8.75 -8.80 19.20
CA LEU A 53 9.28 -9.90 19.98
C LEU A 53 9.88 -11.03 19.11
N ILE A 54 9.17 -11.40 18.05
CA ILE A 54 9.50 -12.59 17.24
C ILE A 54 10.37 -12.24 16.03
N TRP A 55 10.19 -11.06 15.43
CA TRP A 55 10.92 -10.64 14.23
C TRP A 55 12.45 -10.72 14.36
N PRO A 56 13.07 -10.35 15.50
CA PRO A 56 14.52 -10.50 15.68
C PRO A 56 15.02 -11.95 15.59
N MET A 57 14.16 -12.94 15.85
CA MET A 57 14.50 -14.37 15.76
C MET A 57 14.55 -14.88 14.31
N LEU A 58 14.03 -14.09 13.36
CA LEU A 58 14.06 -14.40 11.93
C LEU A 58 15.42 -14.02 11.33
N ASN A 59 16.42 -14.88 11.49
CA ASN A 59 17.78 -14.66 10.98
C ASN A 59 17.82 -14.45 9.45
N GLN A 60 16.86 -15.02 8.72
CA GLN A 60 16.76 -14.91 7.26
C GLN A 60 15.81 -13.78 6.80
N ARG A 61 15.50 -12.79 7.65
CA ARG A 61 14.52 -11.73 7.33
C ARG A 61 14.75 -10.97 6.02
N ARG A 62 16.00 -10.85 5.57
CA ARG A 62 16.36 -10.24 4.28
C ARG A 62 15.78 -10.98 3.07
N LEU A 63 15.46 -12.27 3.21
CA LEU A 63 14.84 -13.07 2.14
C LEU A 63 13.35 -12.80 1.98
N LEU A 64 12.67 -12.20 2.97
CA LEU A 64 11.22 -12.08 2.96
C LEU A 64 10.71 -11.31 1.74
N MET A 65 11.09 -10.04 1.62
CA MET A 65 10.58 -9.17 0.56
C MET A 65 10.93 -9.68 -0.84
N PRO A 66 12.18 -10.11 -1.12
CA PRO A 66 12.55 -10.76 -2.38
C PRO A 66 11.64 -11.94 -2.77
N LEU A 67 11.20 -12.75 -1.80
CA LEU A 67 10.35 -13.92 -2.04
C LEU A 67 8.88 -13.58 -2.31
N VAL A 68 8.36 -12.50 -1.71
CA VAL A 68 6.92 -12.18 -1.75
C VAL A 68 6.56 -11.06 -2.73
N GLN A 69 7.51 -10.17 -3.07
CA GLN A 69 7.29 -9.10 -4.05
C GLN A 69 6.89 -9.60 -5.45
N PRO A 70 7.47 -10.69 -6.00
CA PRO A 70 7.01 -11.26 -7.26
C PRO A 70 5.56 -11.76 -7.25
N LYS A 71 4.94 -11.86 -6.06
CA LYS A 71 3.54 -12.22 -5.84
C LYS A 71 2.67 -11.00 -5.49
N GLY A 72 3.15 -9.79 -5.77
CA GLY A 72 2.44 -8.54 -5.53
C GLY A 72 2.46 -8.05 -4.07
N ILE A 73 3.27 -8.65 -3.19
CA ILE A 73 3.34 -8.25 -1.78
C ILE A 73 4.50 -7.28 -1.56
N TRP A 74 4.17 -5.99 -1.39
CA TRP A 74 5.16 -4.93 -1.19
C TRP A 74 5.30 -4.49 0.27
N CYS A 75 4.32 -4.79 1.11
CA CYS A 75 4.40 -4.61 2.56
C CYS A 75 3.36 -5.47 3.32
N PHE A 76 3.47 -5.41 4.64
CA PHE A 76 2.52 -5.96 5.59
C PHE A 76 1.97 -4.83 6.47
N TYR A 77 0.69 -4.95 6.82
CA TYR A 77 -0.02 -3.95 7.60
C TYR A 77 -0.10 -4.43 9.05
N SER A 78 0.40 -3.63 10.00
CA SER A 78 0.16 -3.93 11.41
C SER A 78 -1.30 -3.66 11.77
N SER A 79 -1.84 -4.38 12.76
CA SER A 79 -3.21 -4.14 13.24
C SER A 79 -3.40 -2.70 13.75
N ARG A 80 -2.33 -2.08 14.27
CA ARG A 80 -2.35 -0.68 14.71
C ARG A 80 -2.42 0.28 13.54
N LEU A 81 -1.73 0.00 12.43
CA LEU A 81 -1.85 0.79 11.20
C LEU A 81 -3.28 0.75 10.68
N VAL A 82 -3.87 -0.45 10.57
CA VAL A 82 -5.26 -0.63 10.12
C VAL A 82 -6.22 0.15 11.01
N SER A 83 -6.07 0.08 12.33
CA SER A 83 -6.90 0.84 13.27
C SER A 83 -6.76 2.35 13.09
N GLN A 84 -5.55 2.88 12.89
CA GLN A 84 -5.33 4.32 12.70
C GLN A 84 -5.84 4.80 11.34
N LEU A 85 -5.72 3.98 10.30
CA LEU A 85 -6.34 4.26 9.01
C LEU A 85 -7.87 4.28 9.13
N ALA A 86 -8.46 3.29 9.80
CA ALA A 86 -9.91 3.23 10.01
C ALA A 86 -10.43 4.45 10.77
N GLU A 87 -9.75 4.85 11.84
CA GLU A 87 -10.07 6.08 12.59
C GLU A 87 -9.93 7.34 11.70
N MET A 88 -8.84 7.42 10.93
CA MET A 88 -8.61 8.56 10.03
C MET A 88 -9.62 8.62 8.88
N ILE A 89 -10.19 7.48 8.45
CA ILE A 89 -11.22 7.41 7.42
C ILE A 89 -12.60 7.73 8.03
N GLY A 90 -12.92 7.17 9.19
CA GLY A 90 -14.22 7.31 9.85
C GLY A 90 -15.35 6.72 9.01
N ASP A 91 -16.52 7.37 9.03
CA ASP A 91 -17.73 6.89 8.34
C ASP A 91 -17.79 7.26 6.85
N ARG A 92 -16.76 7.94 6.33
CA ARG A 92 -16.71 8.42 4.95
C ARG A 92 -16.56 7.28 3.95
N ALA A 93 -17.16 7.46 2.78
CA ALA A 93 -16.99 6.53 1.67
C ALA A 93 -15.51 6.51 1.22
N CYS A 94 -14.89 5.33 1.31
CA CYS A 94 -13.50 5.10 1.00
C CYS A 94 -13.35 4.28 -0.29
N LEU A 95 -12.44 4.70 -1.17
CA LEU A 95 -12.05 3.96 -2.35
C LEU A 95 -10.56 3.59 -2.25
N GLU A 96 -10.26 2.29 -2.29
CA GLU A 96 -8.90 1.84 -2.55
C GLU A 96 -8.68 1.74 -4.07
N ILE A 97 -7.71 2.50 -4.58
CA ILE A 97 -7.27 2.42 -5.98
C ILE A 97 -5.96 1.64 -6.09
N ALA A 98 -5.77 0.92 -7.19
CA ALA A 98 -4.65 -0.01 -7.36
C ALA A 98 -4.55 -1.00 -6.18
N ALA A 99 -5.69 -1.59 -5.81
CA ALA A 99 -5.84 -2.40 -4.61
C ALA A 99 -5.06 -3.73 -4.63
N GLY A 100 -4.56 -4.16 -5.79
CA GLY A 100 -3.94 -5.47 -5.95
C GLY A 100 -4.88 -6.60 -5.50
N ASP A 101 -4.43 -7.44 -4.58
CA ASP A 101 -5.22 -8.54 -4.01
C ASP A 101 -6.33 -8.09 -3.01
N GLY A 102 -6.51 -6.77 -2.81
CA GLY A 102 -7.52 -6.20 -1.92
C GLY A 102 -7.27 -6.43 -0.43
N THR A 103 -6.04 -6.80 -0.03
CA THR A 103 -5.72 -7.10 1.37
C THR A 103 -6.00 -5.92 2.31
N LEU A 104 -5.62 -4.70 1.92
CA LEU A 104 -5.83 -3.53 2.78
C LEU A 104 -7.32 -3.22 2.93
N SER A 105 -8.07 -3.17 1.82
CA SER A 105 -9.55 -3.06 1.85
C SER A 105 -10.20 -4.13 2.72
N ARG A 106 -9.78 -5.40 2.60
CA ARG A 106 -10.30 -6.48 3.44
C ARG A 106 -10.06 -6.22 4.94
N PHE A 107 -8.92 -5.65 5.30
CA PHE A 107 -8.62 -5.32 6.70
C PHE A 107 -9.40 -4.10 7.19
N LEU A 108 -9.54 -3.06 6.35
CA LEU A 108 -10.31 -1.87 6.65
C LEU A 108 -11.80 -2.17 6.78
N ALA A 109 -12.37 -2.96 5.87
CA ALA A 109 -13.77 -3.41 5.96
C ALA A 109 -14.04 -4.19 7.25
N LYS A 110 -13.12 -5.07 7.66
CA LYS A 110 -13.21 -5.77 8.96
C LYS A 110 -13.11 -4.83 10.17
N ALA A 111 -12.49 -3.66 10.00
CA ALA A 111 -12.43 -2.61 11.01
C ALA A 111 -13.64 -1.65 10.96
N GLY A 112 -14.65 -1.95 10.12
CA GLY A 112 -15.89 -1.17 10.01
C GLY A 112 -15.86 -0.06 8.95
N VAL A 113 -14.80 0.05 8.17
CA VAL A 113 -14.70 1.08 7.13
C VAL A 113 -15.57 0.73 5.93
N ASN A 114 -16.35 1.70 5.44
CA ASN A 114 -17.02 1.61 4.15
C ASN A 114 -16.02 1.79 3.01
N VAL A 115 -15.34 0.71 2.62
CA VAL A 115 -14.29 0.72 1.59
C VAL A 115 -14.66 -0.12 0.37
N THR A 116 -14.45 0.43 -0.81
CA THR A 116 -14.55 -0.27 -2.10
C THR A 116 -13.14 -0.45 -2.68
N ALA A 117 -12.78 -1.67 -3.09
CA ALA A 117 -11.49 -1.98 -3.68
C ALA A 117 -11.58 -2.00 -5.22
N THR A 118 -10.70 -1.27 -5.89
CA THR A 118 -10.61 -1.22 -7.36
C THR A 118 -9.19 -1.41 -7.86
N ASP A 119 -9.05 -2.14 -8.97
CA ASP A 119 -7.78 -2.34 -9.66
C ASP A 119 -8.03 -2.56 -11.16
N ASN A 120 -7.09 -2.16 -12.02
CA ASN A 120 -7.24 -2.34 -13.47
C ASN A 120 -6.81 -3.74 -13.97
N TYR A 121 -6.27 -4.58 -13.08
CA TYR A 121 -5.79 -5.94 -13.34
C TYR A 121 -4.59 -5.98 -14.28
N SER A 122 -3.80 -4.90 -14.38
CA SER A 122 -2.62 -4.86 -15.25
C SER A 122 -1.47 -5.77 -14.79
N TRP A 123 -1.59 -6.40 -13.62
CA TRP A 123 -0.58 -7.27 -12.98
C TRP A 123 -1.14 -8.68 -12.70
N ASP A 124 -2.08 -9.16 -13.52
CA ASP A 124 -2.70 -10.49 -13.41
C ASP A 124 -1.69 -11.66 -13.51
N ASP A 125 -0.54 -11.43 -14.15
CA ASP A 125 0.61 -12.36 -14.13
C ASP A 125 1.15 -12.66 -12.72
N SER A 126 0.97 -11.71 -11.79
CA SER A 126 1.63 -11.67 -10.47
C SER A 126 0.66 -11.66 -9.30
N ILE A 127 -0.58 -11.23 -9.52
CA ILE A 127 -1.62 -11.03 -8.51
C ILE A 127 -2.83 -11.88 -8.86
N ASP A 128 -3.28 -12.68 -7.91
CA ASP A 128 -4.58 -13.35 -7.97
C ASP A 128 -5.65 -12.40 -7.43
N PHE A 129 -6.45 -11.82 -8.31
CA PHE A 129 -7.46 -10.83 -7.96
C PHE A 129 -8.75 -11.51 -7.47
N PRO A 130 -9.15 -11.33 -6.21
CA PRO A 130 -10.41 -11.88 -5.72
C PRO A 130 -11.60 -11.10 -6.27
N SER A 131 -12.78 -11.74 -6.32
CA SER A 131 -14.02 -11.10 -6.80
C SER A 131 -14.46 -9.87 -6.00
N SER A 132 -13.90 -9.67 -4.80
CA SER A 132 -14.12 -8.46 -4.00
C SER A 132 -13.36 -7.23 -4.51
N VAL A 133 -12.41 -7.38 -5.43
CA VAL A 133 -11.72 -6.26 -6.08
C VAL A 133 -12.36 -6.03 -7.45
N ILE A 134 -13.00 -4.88 -7.60
CA ILE A 134 -13.70 -4.52 -8.84
C ILE A 134 -12.67 -4.18 -9.91
N ARG A 135 -12.79 -4.82 -11.08
CA ARG A 135 -11.92 -4.53 -12.22
C ARG A 135 -12.29 -3.18 -12.83
N GLN A 136 -11.56 -2.13 -12.45
CA GLN A 136 -11.82 -0.76 -12.85
C GLN A 136 -10.55 0.09 -12.73
N ASP A 137 -10.29 0.94 -13.72
CA ASP A 137 -9.21 1.92 -13.61
C ASP A 137 -9.57 3.03 -12.62
N ALA A 138 -8.55 3.66 -12.01
CA ALA A 138 -8.78 4.63 -10.95
C ALA A 138 -9.59 5.86 -11.41
N ARG A 139 -9.47 6.30 -12.67
CA ARG A 139 -10.20 7.47 -13.17
C ARG A 139 -11.70 7.16 -13.24
N THR A 140 -12.04 5.97 -13.73
CA THR A 140 -13.42 5.49 -13.80
C THR A 140 -13.98 5.27 -12.39
N ALA A 141 -13.22 4.63 -11.51
CA ALA A 141 -13.62 4.39 -10.13
C ALA A 141 -13.88 5.69 -9.34
N LEU A 142 -12.99 6.69 -9.46
CA LEU A 142 -13.16 8.00 -8.82
C LEU A 142 -14.43 8.71 -9.28
N ARG A 143 -14.75 8.62 -10.58
CA ARG A 143 -15.94 9.26 -11.16
C ARG A 143 -17.24 8.60 -10.70
N GLU A 144 -17.28 7.27 -10.64
CA GLU A 144 -18.50 6.51 -10.35
C GLU A 144 -18.79 6.42 -8.86
N HIS A 145 -17.76 6.14 -8.04
CA HIS A 145 -17.94 6.00 -6.59
C HIS A 145 -17.96 7.34 -5.86
N ARG A 146 -17.43 8.41 -6.48
CA ARG A 146 -17.33 9.77 -5.89
C ARG A 146 -16.89 9.74 -4.41
N PRO A 147 -15.78 9.07 -4.08
CA PRO A 147 -15.40 8.85 -2.70
C PRO A 147 -14.97 10.16 -2.03
N GLN A 148 -15.10 10.19 -0.71
CA GLN A 148 -14.56 11.26 0.13
C GLN A 148 -13.13 10.94 0.57
N VAL A 149 -12.81 9.67 0.76
CA VAL A 149 -11.45 9.21 1.08
C VAL A 149 -10.95 8.29 -0.02
N VAL A 150 -9.74 8.54 -0.49
CA VAL A 150 -9.02 7.62 -1.37
C VAL A 150 -7.83 7.07 -0.61
N ILE A 151 -7.55 5.78 -0.78
CA ILE A 151 -6.34 5.15 -0.25
C ILE A 151 -5.64 4.38 -1.37
N CYS A 152 -4.31 4.40 -1.37
CA CYS A 152 -3.50 3.62 -2.30
C CYS A 152 -2.28 3.07 -1.58
N SER A 153 -1.98 1.79 -1.78
CA SER A 153 -0.82 1.14 -1.19
C SER A 153 0.16 0.67 -2.27
N TRP A 154 1.38 1.19 -2.21
CA TRP A 154 2.46 0.92 -3.15
C TRP A 154 2.11 1.22 -4.63
N PRO A 155 1.63 2.45 -4.94
CA PRO A 155 1.42 2.85 -6.33
C PRO A 155 2.74 2.77 -7.12
N PRO A 156 2.73 2.28 -8.37
CA PRO A 156 3.91 2.30 -9.23
C PRO A 156 4.52 3.70 -9.36
N ALA A 157 5.85 3.80 -9.39
CA ALA A 157 6.54 5.07 -9.57
C ALA A 157 6.11 5.76 -10.88
N GLY A 158 5.81 7.06 -10.81
CA GLY A 158 5.46 7.86 -11.99
C GLY A 158 4.15 7.47 -12.68
N ASN A 159 3.29 6.68 -12.02
CA ASN A 159 2.00 6.29 -12.57
C ASN A 159 1.14 7.50 -12.98
N HIS A 160 0.23 7.31 -13.91
CA HIS A 160 -0.61 8.40 -14.44
C HIS A 160 -1.94 8.56 -13.72
N PHE A 161 -2.28 7.66 -12.80
CA PHE A 161 -3.64 7.59 -12.26
C PHE A 161 -3.84 8.45 -11.01
N GLU A 162 -2.80 8.63 -10.18
CA GLU A 162 -2.90 9.40 -8.95
C GLU A 162 -3.23 10.88 -9.18
N GLN A 163 -2.85 11.44 -10.34
CA GLN A 163 -3.20 12.81 -10.70
C GLN A 163 -4.73 13.04 -10.70
N HIS A 164 -5.52 12.00 -11.01
CA HIS A 164 -6.97 12.09 -11.05
C HIS A 164 -7.57 12.28 -9.66
N VAL A 165 -6.90 11.79 -8.60
CA VAL A 165 -7.34 11.97 -7.22
C VAL A 165 -7.41 13.46 -6.87
N PHE A 166 -6.36 14.22 -7.21
CA PHE A 166 -6.29 15.65 -6.91
C PHE A 166 -7.35 16.47 -7.66
N SER A 167 -7.74 16.03 -8.87
CA SER A 167 -8.80 16.67 -9.66
C SER A 167 -10.23 16.26 -9.28
N THR A 168 -10.42 15.22 -8.46
CA THR A 168 -11.76 14.70 -8.14
C THR A 168 -12.38 15.48 -6.98
N ALA A 169 -13.42 16.27 -7.29
CA ALA A 169 -14.01 17.21 -6.34
C ALA A 169 -14.51 16.59 -5.02
N SER A 170 -15.01 15.35 -5.05
CA SER A 170 -15.52 14.67 -3.84
C SER A 170 -14.42 14.27 -2.86
N VAL A 171 -13.17 14.10 -3.32
CA VAL A 171 -12.09 13.58 -2.50
C VAL A 171 -11.63 14.66 -1.52
N GLU A 172 -11.80 14.43 -0.23
CA GLU A 172 -11.37 15.31 0.87
C GLU A 172 -10.03 14.86 1.45
N LEU A 173 -9.74 13.57 1.38
CA LEU A 173 -8.58 12.93 1.98
C LEU A 173 -7.99 11.90 1.02
N TYR A 174 -6.68 11.99 0.77
CA TYR A 174 -5.95 10.96 0.06
C TYR A 174 -4.82 10.41 0.93
N ILE A 175 -4.79 9.10 1.13
CA ILE A 175 -3.77 8.42 1.93
C ILE A 175 -2.94 7.51 1.02
N VAL A 176 -1.63 7.66 1.05
CA VAL A 176 -0.71 6.81 0.28
C VAL A 176 0.25 6.10 1.20
N ILE A 177 0.23 4.77 1.17
CA ILE A 177 1.25 3.94 1.79
C ILE A 177 2.32 3.66 0.72
N SER A 178 3.52 4.20 0.90
CA SER A 178 4.58 4.27 -0.10
C SER A 178 5.96 4.00 0.53
N SER A 179 7.01 4.37 -0.17
CA SER A 179 8.40 4.42 0.27
C SER A 179 8.79 5.88 0.54
N THR A 180 9.74 6.10 1.46
CA THR A 180 10.39 7.41 1.60
C THR A 180 11.34 7.72 0.45
N ASN A 181 11.74 6.71 -0.32
CA ASN A 181 12.45 6.91 -1.58
C ASN A 181 11.45 7.17 -2.71
N GLU A 182 11.42 8.42 -3.16
CA GLU A 182 10.48 8.90 -4.16
C GLU A 182 10.60 8.22 -5.53
N LEU A 183 11.77 7.69 -5.85
CA LEU A 183 12.00 6.99 -7.13
C LEU A 183 11.31 5.63 -7.18
N SER A 184 10.88 5.10 -6.03
CA SER A 184 10.40 3.72 -5.91
C SER A 184 8.88 3.58 -6.05
N THR A 185 8.11 4.61 -5.72
CA THR A 185 6.62 4.52 -5.65
C THR A 185 5.98 5.89 -5.65
N GLY A 186 4.77 5.94 -6.22
CA GLY A 186 3.93 7.13 -6.28
C GLY A 186 4.29 8.08 -7.43
N ASN A 187 3.38 9.01 -7.69
CA ASN A 187 3.56 10.08 -8.65
C ASN A 187 3.97 11.38 -7.95
N TRP A 188 5.22 11.45 -7.53
CA TRP A 188 5.80 12.63 -6.87
C TRP A 188 5.75 13.91 -7.70
N ALA A 189 5.75 13.80 -9.02
CA ALA A 189 5.54 14.95 -9.90
C ALA A 189 4.13 15.53 -9.74
N SER A 190 3.11 14.69 -9.57
CA SER A 190 1.74 15.13 -9.29
C SER A 190 1.58 15.60 -7.84
N TYR A 191 2.20 14.93 -6.87
CA TYR A 191 2.15 15.32 -5.46
C TYR A 191 2.67 16.74 -5.21
N ARG A 192 3.70 17.16 -5.96
CA ARG A 192 4.29 18.50 -5.87
C ARG A 192 3.57 19.56 -6.68
N ARG A 193 2.99 19.18 -7.84
CA ARG A 193 2.32 20.13 -8.74
C ARG A 193 0.89 20.45 -8.32
N GLN A 194 0.23 19.59 -7.56
CA GLN A 194 -1.11 19.85 -7.08
C GLN A 194 -1.10 21.00 -6.05
N GLU A 195 -2.14 21.82 -6.06
CA GLU A 195 -2.28 22.99 -5.17
C GLU A 195 -3.50 22.89 -4.24
N THR A 196 -4.26 21.80 -4.36
CA THR A 196 -5.59 21.63 -3.74
C THR A 196 -5.56 20.89 -2.42
N PHE A 197 -4.44 20.25 -2.07
CA PHE A 197 -4.24 19.48 -0.86
C PHE A 197 -2.97 19.90 -0.13
N ASP A 198 -3.03 19.89 1.19
CA ASP A 198 -1.85 19.91 2.04
C ASP A 198 -1.31 18.49 2.20
N LEU A 199 -0.02 18.33 1.89
CA LEU A 199 0.70 17.06 2.00
C LEU A 199 1.51 17.03 3.30
N ALA A 200 1.32 15.98 4.10
CA ALA A 200 2.18 15.66 5.23
C ALA A 200 2.55 14.17 5.23
N MET A 201 3.76 13.84 5.70
CA MET A 201 4.13 12.46 6.01
C MET A 201 3.80 12.16 7.47
N ASP A 202 3.03 11.11 7.74
CA ASP A 202 2.76 10.64 9.09
C ASP A 202 3.86 9.65 9.52
N GLU A 203 4.86 10.14 10.25
CA GLU A 203 5.98 9.31 10.73
C GLU A 203 5.53 8.18 11.66
N ARG A 204 4.45 8.38 12.41
CA ARG A 204 3.97 7.38 13.38
C ARG A 204 3.33 6.22 12.63
N MET A 205 2.47 6.50 11.66
CA MET A 205 1.87 5.48 10.79
C MET A 205 2.91 4.81 9.89
N SER A 206 3.91 5.55 9.42
CA SER A 206 5.01 5.00 8.62
C SER A 206 5.75 3.87 9.33
N LYS A 207 6.00 4.02 10.65
CA LYS A 207 6.64 2.99 11.49
C LYS A 207 5.75 1.77 11.79
N LEU A 208 4.48 1.80 11.35
CA LEU A 208 3.51 0.72 11.53
C LEU A 208 3.30 -0.11 10.25
N VAL A 209 3.93 0.30 9.14
CA VAL A 209 4.09 -0.50 7.92
C VAL A 209 5.31 -1.41 8.10
N LEU A 210 5.20 -2.66 7.67
CA LEU A 210 6.20 -3.70 7.90
C LEU A 210 6.69 -4.30 6.58
N PRO A 211 7.93 -4.81 6.52
CA PRO A 211 8.92 -4.87 7.60
C PRO A 211 9.78 -3.60 7.70
N PRO A 212 10.40 -3.30 8.86
CA PRO A 212 11.15 -2.04 9.08
C PRO A 212 12.41 -1.91 8.23
N GLU A 213 12.91 -2.99 7.64
CA GLU A 213 14.03 -2.98 6.70
C GLU A 213 13.72 -2.27 5.38
N VAL A 214 12.43 -2.08 5.07
CA VAL A 214 11.98 -1.29 3.92
C VAL A 214 11.62 0.11 4.41
N ALA A 215 12.13 1.12 3.73
CA ALA A 215 11.92 2.52 4.09
C ALA A 215 10.50 2.97 3.71
N HIS A 216 9.51 2.62 4.54
CA HIS A 216 8.10 2.95 4.31
C HIS A 216 7.77 4.40 4.66
N GLY A 217 6.83 4.98 3.92
CA GLY A 217 6.22 6.29 4.20
C GLY A 217 4.70 6.23 4.08
N VAL A 218 3.99 6.85 5.02
CA VAL A 218 2.54 7.08 4.92
C VAL A 218 2.33 8.57 4.69
N TYR A 219 1.86 8.92 3.50
CA TYR A 219 1.60 10.28 3.08
C TYR A 219 0.12 10.56 3.14
N VAL A 220 -0.24 11.70 3.72
CA VAL A 220 -1.61 12.13 3.92
C VAL A 220 -1.80 13.48 3.26
N PHE A 221 -2.68 13.50 2.27
CA PHE A 221 -3.12 14.69 1.56
C PHE A 221 -4.49 15.09 2.09
N ARG A 222 -4.62 16.28 2.65
CA ARG A 222 -5.91 16.82 3.10
C ARG A 222 -6.31 17.96 2.18
N ARG A 223 -7.52 17.91 1.62
CA ARG A 223 -8.01 18.96 0.74
C ARG A 223 -8.05 20.28 1.53
N ARG A 224 -7.50 21.34 0.95
CA ARG A 224 -7.59 22.69 1.49
C ARG A 224 -9.04 23.14 1.50
N PRO A 225 -9.49 23.88 2.53
CA PRO A 225 -10.76 24.56 2.46
C PRO A 225 -10.80 25.40 1.19
N SER A 226 -11.87 25.30 0.41
CA SER A 226 -12.12 26.26 -0.65
C SER A 226 -12.29 27.62 0.03
N ASP A 227 -11.41 28.59 -0.25
CA ASP A 227 -11.68 29.97 0.12
C ASP A 227 -13.02 30.35 -0.55
N ASN A 228 -14.09 30.41 0.24
CA ASN A 228 -15.30 31.08 -0.21
C ASN A 228 -14.88 32.51 -0.48
N VAL A 229 -14.76 32.85 -1.76
CA VAL A 229 -14.82 34.23 -2.23
C VAL A 229 -16.15 34.75 -1.72
N VAL A 230 -16.11 35.38 -0.54
CA VAL A 230 -17.16 36.30 -0.10
C VAL A 230 -17.15 37.38 -1.16
N SER A 231 -18.04 37.24 -2.12
CA SER A 231 -18.41 38.28 -3.06
C SER A 231 -18.78 39.49 -2.21
N LYS A 232 -17.83 40.41 -2.03
CA LYS A 232 -18.13 41.81 -1.76
C LYS A 232 -18.90 42.29 -2.98
N GLN A 233 -20.22 42.22 -2.91
CA GLN A 233 -21.08 42.98 -3.81
C GLN A 233 -20.88 44.47 -3.52
N PRO A 234 -20.90 45.32 -4.56
CA PRO A 234 -20.64 46.75 -4.45
C PRO A 234 -21.68 47.48 -3.60
#